data_AF-C4YPE1-F1
#
_entry.id   AF-C4YPE1-F1
#
_cell.length_a   1.000
_cell.length_b   1.000
_cell.length_c   1.000
_cell.angle_alpha   90.00
_cell.angle_beta   90.00
_cell.angle_gamma   90.00
#
_symmetry.space_group_name_H-M   'P 1'
#
loop_
_entity.id
_entity.type
_entity.pdbx_description
1 polymer ?
#
loop_
_entity_poly.entity_id
_entity_poly.type
_entity_poly.pdbx_seq_one_letter_code
_entity_poly.pdbx_strand_id
1 'polypeptide(L)'
;MSLRERLREVEESPNTYTHVLQKDIARVETFIKECDKAIAQLDESAPVGTQIIALYETLGVIPYTPDKNDTIGTAATTVVLQSMINRYTPQSTTPIDFSEIIADLNHLRAKKQTALADLQSRNFASPLPEKLAEARELEKLLNSYIAKINNQ
;
A
#
# COMPACT_ATOMS: atom_id res chain seq x y z
N MET A 1 15.08 -13.49 44.66
CA MET A 1 14.49 -14.21 43.54
C MET A 1 14.84 -13.47 42.25
N SER A 2 15.72 -14.06 41.45
CA SER A 2 16.20 -13.53 40.17
C SER A 2 15.18 -13.78 39.05
N LEU A 3 15.09 -12.88 38.07
CA LEU A 3 14.26 -13.07 36.86
C LEU A 3 14.58 -14.38 36.12
N ARG A 4 15.82 -14.85 36.21
CA ARG A 4 16.25 -16.13 35.63
C ARG A 4 15.68 -17.34 36.36
N GLU A 5 15.47 -17.22 37.67
CA GLU A 5 14.85 -18.28 38.48
C GLU A 5 13.35 -18.35 38.17
N ARG A 6 12.68 -17.19 38.03
CA ARG A 6 11.27 -17.12 37.59
C ARG A 6 11.04 -17.66 36.18
N LEU A 7 11.98 -17.46 35.26
CA LEU A 7 11.88 -18.00 33.89
C LEU A 7 12.00 -19.53 33.86
N ARG A 8 12.89 -20.12 34.68
CA ARG A 8 12.99 -21.58 34.81
C ARG A 8 11.75 -22.21 35.45
N GLU A 9 11.18 -21.58 36.47
CA GLU A 9 9.93 -22.05 37.08
C GLU A 9 8.75 -22.06 36.10
N VAL A 10 8.74 -21.15 35.11
CA VAL A 10 7.73 -21.12 34.04
C VAL A 10 7.95 -22.25 33.03
N GLU A 11 9.21 -22.56 32.68
CA GLU A 11 9.57 -23.65 31.75
C GLU A 11 9.29 -25.05 32.34
N GLU A 12 9.36 -25.22 33.66
CA GLU A 12 9.16 -26.52 34.35
C GLU A 12 7.71 -26.77 34.82
N SER A 13 6.82 -25.78 34.72
CA SER A 13 5.41 -25.98 35.09
C SER A 13 4.69 -26.82 34.02
N PRO A 14 3.94 -27.89 34.40
CA PRO A 14 3.13 -28.62 33.44
C PRO A 14 2.16 -27.62 32.80
N ASN A 15 2.11 -27.65 31.47
CA ASN A 15 1.58 -26.64 30.56
C ASN A 15 0.06 -26.39 30.76
N THR A 16 -0.32 -25.83 31.91
CA THR A 16 -1.70 -25.62 32.39
C THR A 16 -2.55 -24.89 31.37
N TYR A 17 -1.95 -23.91 30.68
CA TYR A 17 -2.56 -23.22 29.56
C TYR A 17 -2.99 -24.16 28.44
N THR A 18 -2.12 -25.08 28.01
CA THR A 18 -2.48 -26.05 26.94
C THR A 18 -3.56 -27.03 27.36
N HIS A 19 -3.57 -27.47 28.62
CA HIS A 19 -4.62 -28.35 29.13
C HIS A 19 -5.98 -27.62 29.21
N VAL A 20 -5.99 -26.36 29.64
CA VAL A 20 -7.21 -25.52 29.63
C VAL A 20 -7.69 -25.30 28.20
N LEU A 21 -6.78 -24.98 27.28
CA LEU A 21 -7.12 -24.77 25.88
C LEU A 21 -7.68 -26.06 25.22
N GLN A 22 -7.11 -27.23 25.52
CA GLN A 22 -7.65 -28.51 25.04
C GLN A 22 -9.07 -28.77 25.54
N LYS A 23 -9.33 -28.45 26.81
CA LYS A 23 -10.68 -28.55 27.38
C LYS A 23 -11.66 -27.57 26.71
N ASP A 24 -11.23 -26.34 26.46
CA ASP A 24 -12.03 -25.33 25.75
C ASP A 24 -12.36 -25.80 24.34
N ILE A 25 -11.38 -26.33 23.60
CA ILE A 25 -11.57 -26.90 22.26
C ILE A 25 -12.61 -28.02 22.30
N ALA A 26 -12.46 -29.00 23.20
CA ALA A 26 -13.40 -30.12 23.29
C ALA A 26 -14.83 -29.65 23.61
N ARG A 27 -15.00 -28.63 24.46
CA ARG A 27 -16.31 -28.04 24.77
C ARG A 27 -16.93 -27.39 23.55
N VAL A 28 -16.17 -26.57 22.81
CA VAL A 28 -16.66 -25.92 21.58
C VAL A 28 -16.98 -26.95 20.51
N GLU A 29 -16.16 -27.99 20.33
CA GLU A 29 -16.45 -29.07 19.39
C GLU A 29 -17.75 -29.80 19.74
N THR A 30 -18.03 -29.99 21.03
CA THR A 30 -19.28 -30.62 21.48
C THR A 30 -20.47 -29.72 21.19
N PHE A 31 -20.35 -28.42 21.49
CA PHE A 31 -21.37 -27.43 21.19
C PHE A 31 -21.70 -27.40 19.70
N ILE A 32 -20.69 -27.37 18.82
CA ILE A 32 -20.88 -27.42 17.36
C ILE A 32 -21.63 -28.68 16.94
N LYS A 33 -21.22 -29.85 17.45
CA LYS A 33 -21.90 -31.12 17.13
C LYS A 33 -23.36 -31.15 17.56
N GLU A 34 -23.70 -30.51 18.67
CA GLU A 34 -25.08 -30.38 19.13
C GLU A 34 -25.87 -29.41 18.25
N CYS A 35 -25.27 -28.29 17.85
CA CYS A 35 -25.86 -27.36 16.88
C CYS A 35 -26.13 -28.04 15.54
N ASP A 36 -25.17 -28.80 15.00
CA ASP A 36 -25.33 -29.51 13.72
C ASP A 36 -26.50 -30.51 13.77
N LYS A 37 -26.66 -31.21 14.90
CA LYS A 37 -27.81 -32.11 15.11
C LYS A 37 -29.13 -31.35 15.16
N ALA A 38 -29.17 -30.21 15.84
CA ALA A 38 -30.37 -29.38 15.89
C ALA A 38 -30.72 -28.82 14.51
N ILE A 39 -29.72 -28.34 13.75
CA ILE A 39 -29.91 -27.84 12.39
C ILE A 39 -30.44 -28.94 11.47
N ALA A 40 -29.92 -30.16 11.57
CA ALA A 40 -30.39 -31.29 10.78
C ALA A 40 -31.86 -31.69 11.05
N GLN A 41 -32.43 -31.24 12.18
CA GLN A 41 -33.83 -31.46 12.54
C GLN A 41 -34.74 -30.28 12.15
N LEU A 42 -34.18 -29.17 11.68
CA LEU A 42 -34.97 -28.02 11.23
C LEU A 42 -35.62 -28.33 9.88
N ASP A 43 -36.92 -28.05 9.79
CA ASP A 43 -37.66 -28.09 8.55
C ASP A 43 -37.45 -26.78 7.78
N GLU A 44 -36.78 -26.86 6.63
CA GLU A 44 -36.51 -25.71 5.75
C GLU A 44 -37.76 -25.22 5.00
N SER A 45 -38.91 -25.88 5.16
CA SER A 45 -40.17 -25.51 4.50
C SER A 45 -40.81 -24.21 5.02
N ALA A 46 -40.22 -23.55 6.01
CA ALA A 46 -40.75 -22.33 6.62
C ALA A 46 -41.01 -21.23 5.57
N PRO A 47 -42.16 -20.54 5.61
CA PRO A 47 -42.46 -19.43 4.71
C PRO A 47 -41.41 -18.30 4.81
N VAL A 48 -41.07 -17.70 3.67
CA VAL A 48 -40.05 -16.63 3.57
C VAL A 48 -40.30 -15.48 4.54
N GLY A 49 -41.56 -15.09 4.76
CA GLY A 49 -41.91 -14.04 5.72
C GLY A 49 -41.48 -14.36 7.16
N THR A 50 -41.60 -15.61 7.57
CA THR A 50 -41.16 -16.08 8.90
C THR A 50 -39.63 -16.08 9.00
N GLN A 51 -38.94 -16.46 7.92
CA GLN A 51 -37.47 -16.43 7.87
C GLN A 51 -36.93 -15.00 8.01
N ILE A 52 -37.59 -14.01 7.37
CA ILE A 52 -37.21 -12.59 7.48
C ILE A 52 -37.35 -12.09 8.93
N ILE A 53 -38.46 -12.43 9.61
CA ILE A 53 -38.68 -12.03 11.01
C ILE A 53 -37.60 -12.66 11.91
N ALA A 54 -37.34 -13.96 11.75
CA ALA A 54 -36.30 -14.65 12.51
C ALA A 54 -34.90 -14.06 12.26
N LEU A 55 -34.60 -13.63 11.03
CA LEU A 55 -33.35 -12.93 10.73
C LEU A 55 -33.24 -11.60 11.48
N TYR A 56 -34.31 -10.81 11.53
CA TYR A 56 -34.32 -9.55 12.28
C TYR A 56 -34.16 -9.77 13.79
N GLU A 57 -34.79 -10.82 14.34
CA GLU A 57 -34.67 -11.15 15.76
C GLU A 57 -33.27 -11.65 16.14
N THR A 58 -32.61 -12.35 15.24
CA THR A 58 -31.23 -12.85 15.46
C THR A 58 -30.17 -11.79 15.19
N LEU A 59 -30.53 -10.69 14.52
CA LEU A 59 -29.61 -9.60 14.19
C LEU A 59 -29.10 -8.92 15.47
N GLY A 60 -27.84 -9.17 15.83
CA GLY A 60 -27.21 -8.61 17.03
C GLY A 60 -27.22 -9.54 18.25
N VAL A 61 -27.83 -10.72 18.14
CA VAL A 61 -27.71 -11.77 19.16
C VAL A 61 -26.39 -12.52 18.95
N ILE A 62 -25.59 -12.65 20.00
CA ILE A 62 -24.34 -13.41 19.97
C ILE A 62 -24.67 -14.87 20.33
N PRO A 63 -24.56 -15.83 19.40
CA PRO A 63 -25.02 -17.21 19.61
C PRO A 63 -24.12 -18.02 20.54
N TYR A 64 -22.86 -17.61 20.72
CA TYR A 64 -21.91 -18.26 21.61
C TYR A 64 -21.22 -17.24 22.49
N THR A 65 -21.38 -17.37 23.80
CA THR A 65 -20.68 -16.55 24.79
C THR A 65 -19.67 -17.43 25.52
N PRO A 66 -18.35 -17.17 25.38
CA PRO A 66 -17.33 -17.94 26.06
C PRO A 66 -17.38 -17.70 27.58
N ASP A 67 -16.95 -18.68 28.36
CA ASP A 67 -16.82 -18.51 29.81
C ASP A 67 -15.68 -17.53 30.13
N LYS A 68 -15.76 -16.87 31.30
CA LYS A 68 -14.78 -15.86 31.73
C LYS A 68 -13.33 -16.35 31.76
N ASN A 69 -13.13 -17.65 31.93
CA ASN A 69 -11.81 -18.28 32.02
C ASN A 69 -11.36 -18.92 30.70
N ASP A 70 -12.12 -18.73 29.62
CA ASP A 70 -11.82 -19.34 28.33
C ASP A 70 -10.60 -18.70 27.70
N THR A 71 -9.70 -19.55 27.23
CA THR A 71 -8.45 -19.15 26.60
C THR A 71 -8.52 -19.16 25.07
N ILE A 72 -9.64 -19.67 24.52
CA ILE A 72 -9.84 -19.85 23.08
C ILE A 72 -9.79 -18.53 22.29
N GLY A 73 -10.36 -17.45 22.83
CA GLY A 73 -10.32 -16.13 22.19
C GLY A 73 -8.89 -15.57 22.10
N THR A 74 -8.10 -15.74 23.16
CA THR A 74 -6.69 -15.34 23.19
C THR A 74 -5.86 -16.19 22.22
N ALA A 75 -6.11 -17.50 22.17
CA ALA A 75 -5.44 -18.39 21.23
C ALA A 75 -5.76 -18.05 19.77
N ALA A 76 -7.04 -17.82 19.45
CA ALA A 76 -7.47 -17.44 18.10
C ALA A 76 -6.87 -16.09 17.67
N THR A 77 -6.86 -15.10 18.57
CA THR A 77 -6.24 -13.79 18.32
C THR A 77 -4.75 -13.94 18.04
N THR A 78 -4.06 -14.80 18.79
CA THR A 78 -2.62 -15.07 18.58
C THR A 78 -2.35 -15.66 17.20
N VAL A 79 -3.17 -16.61 16.75
CA VAL A 79 -3.04 -17.20 15.40
C VAL A 79 -3.27 -16.16 14.31
N VAL A 80 -4.28 -15.30 14.45
CA VAL A 80 -4.56 -14.21 13.50
C VAL A 80 -3.40 -13.22 13.46
N LEU A 81 -2.90 -12.79 14.61
CA LEU A 81 -1.75 -11.87 14.68
C LEU A 81 -0.51 -12.49 14.06
N GLN A 82 -0.23 -13.77 14.31
CA GLN A 82 0.90 -14.46 13.70
C GLN A 82 0.75 -14.55 12.17
N SER A 83 -0.46 -14.80 11.67
CA SER A 83 -0.76 -14.78 10.24
C SER A 83 -0.50 -13.40 9.63
N MET A 84 -0.95 -12.33 10.30
CA MET A 84 -0.69 -10.96 9.87
C MET A 84 0.81 -10.64 9.86
N ILE A 85 1.52 -11.01 10.93
CA ILE A 85 2.98 -10.85 11.01
C ILE A 85 3.63 -11.57 9.83
N ASN A 86 3.31 -12.85 9.60
CA ASN A 86 3.89 -13.61 8.49
C ASN A 86 3.59 -12.99 7.12
N ARG A 87 2.41 -12.37 6.95
CA ARG A 87 2.02 -11.68 5.71
C ARG A 87 2.79 -10.39 5.47
N TYR A 88 3.07 -9.64 6.53
CA TYR A 88 3.72 -8.32 6.44
C TYR A 88 5.21 -8.32 6.78
N THR A 89 5.73 -9.44 7.28
CA THR A 89 7.16 -9.63 7.44
C THR A 89 7.74 -9.84 6.04
N PRO A 90 8.56 -8.92 5.51
CA PRO A 90 9.09 -9.03 4.18
C PRO A 90 9.90 -10.33 4.05
N GLN A 91 9.48 -11.23 3.15
CA GLN A 91 10.20 -12.47 2.87
C GLN A 91 11.47 -12.26 2.01
N SER A 92 11.89 -11.03 1.74
CA SER A 92 13.03 -10.75 0.87
C SER A 92 14.11 -9.95 1.57
N THR A 93 15.26 -10.61 1.75
CA THR A 93 16.55 -10.07 2.17
C THR A 93 17.46 -9.70 1.00
N THR A 94 16.97 -9.71 -0.26
CA THR A 94 17.76 -9.15 -1.35
C THR A 94 17.61 -7.63 -1.29
N PRO A 95 18.66 -6.86 -0.95
CA PRO A 95 18.60 -5.42 -1.10
C PRO A 95 18.22 -5.14 -2.56
N ILE A 96 17.13 -4.40 -2.74
CA ILE A 96 16.71 -3.97 -4.07
C ILE A 96 17.85 -3.13 -4.60
N ASP A 97 18.51 -3.61 -5.66
CA ASP A 97 19.67 -2.94 -6.23
C ASP A 97 19.20 -1.73 -7.05
N PHE A 98 19.42 -0.54 -6.50
CA PHE A 98 19.11 0.74 -7.17
C PHE A 98 20.30 1.28 -7.98
N SER A 99 21.38 0.51 -8.14
CA SER A 99 22.60 0.99 -8.80
C SER A 99 22.37 1.48 -10.23
N GLU A 100 21.49 0.79 -10.99
CA GLU A 100 21.13 1.20 -12.36
C GLU A 100 20.39 2.54 -12.38
N ILE A 101 19.41 2.71 -11.49
CA ILE A 101 18.65 3.97 -11.36
C ILE A 101 19.57 5.12 -10.94
N ILE A 102 20.51 4.86 -10.02
CA ILE A 102 21.51 5.85 -9.58
C ILE A 102 22.44 6.23 -10.74
N ALA A 103 22.86 5.27 -11.55
CA ALA A 103 23.70 5.53 -12.73
C ALA A 103 22.97 6.40 -13.77
N ASP A 104 21.71 6.11 -14.06
CA ASP A 104 20.89 6.88 -14.99
C ASP A 104 20.66 8.32 -14.55
N LEU A 105 20.38 8.52 -13.25
CA LEU A 105 20.21 9.86 -12.68
C LEU A 105 21.49 10.69 -12.75
N ASN A 106 22.64 10.07 -12.49
CA ASN A 106 23.94 10.74 -12.59
C ASN A 106 24.29 11.11 -14.04
N HIS A 107 24.02 10.21 -14.99
CA HIS A 107 24.21 10.50 -16.40
C HIS A 107 23.31 11.64 -16.88
N LEU A 108 22.03 11.64 -16.47
CA LEU A 108 21.08 12.71 -16.78
C LEU A 108 21.53 14.06 -16.18
N ARG A 109 22.01 14.04 -14.93
CA ARG A 109 22.56 15.22 -14.25
C ARG A 109 23.75 15.80 -15.02
N ALA A 110 24.70 14.95 -15.42
CA ALA A 110 25.87 15.38 -16.17
C ALA A 110 25.47 16.02 -17.52
N LYS A 111 24.53 15.39 -18.25
CA LYS A 111 24.03 15.92 -19.52
C LYS A 111 23.32 17.27 -19.38
N LYS A 112 22.58 17.48 -18.29
CA LYS A 112 21.94 18.78 -18.02
C LYS A 112 22.96 19.85 -17.65
N GLN A 113 24.00 19.48 -16.89
CA GLN A 113 25.05 20.42 -16.50
C GLN A 113 25.87 20.90 -17.71
N THR A 114 26.19 20.00 -18.64
CA THR A 114 26.88 20.37 -19.89
C THR A 114 26.02 21.26 -20.78
N ALA A 115 24.72 20.96 -20.91
CA ALA A 115 23.79 21.80 -21.67
C ALA A 115 23.65 23.21 -21.07
N LEU A 116 23.60 23.33 -19.73
CA LEU A 116 23.57 24.63 -19.06
C LEU A 116 24.87 25.43 -19.29
N ALA A 117 26.02 24.77 -19.26
CA ALA A 117 27.30 25.42 -19.54
C ALA A 117 27.38 25.92 -21.00
N ASP A 118 26.88 25.15 -21.97
CA ASP A 118 26.80 25.58 -23.38
C ASP A 118 25.84 26.77 -23.58
N LEU A 119 24.71 26.78 -22.86
CA LEU A 119 23.79 27.91 -22.90
C LEU A 119 24.38 29.18 -22.25
N GLN A 120 25.18 29.04 -21.20
CA GLN A 120 25.84 30.15 -20.54
C GLN A 120 27.04 30.70 -21.34
N SER A 121 27.73 29.86 -22.11
CA SER A 121 28.87 30.28 -22.95
C SER A 121 28.44 30.97 -24.24
N ARG A 122 27.22 30.69 -24.73
CA ARG A 122 26.62 31.41 -25.85
C ARG A 122 26.15 32.78 -25.38
N ASN A 123 26.99 33.80 -25.56
CA ASN A 123 26.56 35.19 -25.57
C ASN A 123 25.55 35.37 -26.71
N PHE A 124 24.26 35.21 -26.42
CA PHE A 124 23.19 35.41 -27.38
C PHE A 124 23.17 36.88 -27.82
N ALA A 125 23.78 37.16 -28.96
CA ALA A 125 23.58 38.42 -29.66
C ALA A 125 22.33 38.26 -30.54
N SER A 126 21.29 39.05 -30.25
CA SER A 126 20.09 39.05 -31.06
C SER A 126 20.43 39.43 -32.51
N PRO A 127 19.96 38.69 -33.53
CA PRO A 127 20.17 39.04 -34.93
C PRO A 127 19.26 40.19 -35.41
N LEU A 128 18.35 40.66 -34.56
CA LEU A 128 17.39 41.72 -34.88
C LEU A 128 18.03 43.05 -35.31
N PRO A 129 19.10 43.56 -34.67
CA PRO A 129 19.73 44.82 -35.07
C PRO A 129 20.35 44.74 -36.46
N GLU A 130 20.99 43.62 -36.79
CA GLU A 130 21.59 43.37 -38.11
C GLU A 130 20.52 43.31 -39.20
N LYS A 131 19.44 42.56 -38.96
CA LYS A 131 18.31 42.45 -39.90
C LYS A 131 17.54 43.76 -40.07
N LEU A 132 17.46 44.58 -39.03
CA LEU A 132 16.85 45.91 -39.10
C LEU A 132 17.71 46.88 -39.92
N ALA A 133 19.04 46.83 -39.76
CA ALA A 133 19.96 47.60 -40.58
C ALA A 133 19.87 47.21 -42.07
N GLU A 134 19.84 45.90 -42.36
CA GLU A 134 19.67 45.38 -43.72
C GLU A 134 18.34 45.83 -44.35
N ALA A 135 17.24 45.76 -43.60
CA ALA A 135 15.93 46.22 -44.07
C ALA A 135 15.91 47.73 -44.40
N ARG A 136 16.58 48.56 -43.59
CA ARG A 136 16.71 50.00 -43.85
C ARG A 136 17.53 50.30 -45.10
N GLU A 137 18.58 49.54 -45.36
CA GLU A 137 19.37 49.71 -46.59
C GLU A 137 18.58 49.29 -47.83
N LEU A 138 17.81 48.19 -47.74
CA LEU A 138 16.90 47.77 -48.81
C LEU A 138 15.81 48.82 -49.07
N GLU A 139 15.25 49.42 -48.02
CA GLU A 139 14.25 50.50 -48.15
C GLU A 139 14.82 51.73 -48.85
N LYS A 140 16.05 52.17 -48.48
CA LYS A 140 16.74 53.25 -49.17
C LYS A 140 16.96 52.93 -50.65
N LEU A 141 17.38 51.69 -50.94
CA LEU A 141 17.66 51.25 -52.30
C LEU A 141 16.38 51.23 -53.15
N LEU A 142 15.28 50.73 -52.59
CA LEU A 142 13.96 50.76 -53.21
C LEU A 142 13.49 52.19 -53.48
N ASN A 143 13.59 53.08 -52.50
CA ASN A 143 13.19 54.48 -52.65
C ASN A 143 14.04 55.20 -53.73
N SER A 144 15.34 54.89 -53.81
CA SER A 144 16.22 55.43 -54.85
C SER A 144 15.85 54.94 -56.25
N TYR A 145 15.39 53.68 -56.36
CA TYR A 145 14.93 53.09 -57.62
C TYR A 145 13.60 53.71 -58.07
N ILE A 146 12.64 53.87 -57.16
CA ILE A 146 11.36 54.54 -57.43
C ILE A 146 11.60 55.99 -57.88
N ALA A 147 12.50 56.73 -57.20
CA ALA A 147 12.84 58.10 -57.57
C ALA A 147 13.48 58.20 -58.96
N LYS A 148 14.27 57.20 -59.39
CA LYS A 148 14.82 57.13 -60.75
C LYS A 148 13.75 56.85 -61.81
N ILE A 149 12.76 56.00 -61.50
CA ILE A 149 11.64 55.70 -62.40
C ILE A 149 10.73 56.92 -62.58
N ASN A 150 10.42 57.64 -61.50
CA ASN A 150 9.50 58.77 -61.54
C ASN A 150 10.10 60.08 -62.10
N ASN A 151 11.42 60.12 -62.31
CA ASN A 151 12.14 61.26 -62.91
C ASN A 151 12.56 61.00 -64.37
N GLN A 152 12.04 59.94 -65.01
CA GLN A 152 12.06 59.72 -66.47
C GLN A 152 10.71 60.11 -67.08
#